data_AF-A0A9W8LLH5-F1
#
_entry.id   AF-A0A9W8LLH5-F1
#
_cell.length_a   1.000
_cell.length_b   1.000
_cell.length_c   1.000
_cell.angle_alpha   90.00
_cell.angle_beta   90.00
_cell.angle_gamma   90.00
#
_symmetry.space_group_name_H-M   'P 1'
#
loop_
_entity.id
_entity.type
_entity.pdbx_description
1 polymer ?
#
loop_
_entity_poly.entity_id
_entity_poly.type
_entity_poly.pdbx_seq_one_letter_code
_entity_poly.pdbx_strand_id
1 'polypeptide(L)'
;MTLTTAVSPALMRFAARPAAGPLPLLRGAACGMQARAFGIKTTLRVQERLAKMIKEDQEKGKDQDKDKDQDKDMQITGPEPRRDPILASMPSELRTPRFPEPMRGCTMDHKWHSADLEALEVGPTKHRVPDLISDRIALWAVKTARRPTDIFFRNKYLHRSVMLEVVAAVPGMVGGLIRHIKSLQGMRYDGGWIGHLLHEAENERMHLMTWMEVSKPVLWERALIATVQTGFFAVFSLLYMVSPRTAHRVVGYLEEEAVTSYTHFIGEIDAGRIENVKAPDIAIAYWNLAPDATLRDVVLAVRADEALHRDTNHHFSDRIRAGRESLFEDMDTVGDKPHIKY
;
A
#
# COMPACT_ATOMS: atom_id res chain seq x y z
N MET A 1 59.74 5.83 -20.64
CA MET A 1 60.22 5.85 -19.24
C MET A 1 59.09 6.35 -18.36
N THR A 2 58.67 5.69 -17.27
CA THR A 2 58.88 4.28 -16.84
C THR A 2 57.73 3.94 -15.88
N LEU A 3 57.17 2.72 -15.90
CA LEU A 3 56.25 2.29 -14.84
C LEU A 3 57.01 2.00 -13.54
N THR A 4 56.36 2.12 -12.40
CA THR A 4 56.79 1.40 -11.17
C THR A 4 55.59 1.08 -10.29
N THR A 5 55.53 -0.17 -9.81
CA THR A 5 54.47 -0.70 -8.94
C THR A 5 55.09 -1.37 -7.71
N ALA A 6 54.55 -1.08 -6.53
CA ALA A 6 54.71 -1.85 -5.28
C ALA A 6 53.44 -1.61 -4.44
N VAL A 7 52.66 -2.58 -3.96
CA VAL A 7 52.94 -3.86 -3.28
C VAL A 7 53.36 -3.67 -1.82
N SER A 8 52.53 -4.21 -0.91
CA SER A 8 52.65 -4.17 0.55
C SER A 8 53.34 -5.44 1.09
N PRO A 9 53.94 -5.39 2.29
CA PRO A 9 53.62 -6.41 3.29
C PRO A 9 53.41 -5.85 4.73
N ALA A 10 53.11 -6.74 5.68
CA ALA A 10 52.55 -6.42 7.01
C ALA A 10 53.33 -7.05 8.20
N LEU A 11 52.68 -7.10 9.38
CA LEU A 11 52.96 -7.91 10.59
C LEU A 11 54.11 -7.48 11.55
N MET A 12 53.76 -7.14 12.80
CA MET A 12 53.74 -8.09 13.95
C MET A 12 53.35 -7.47 15.31
N ARG A 13 52.42 -8.15 16.02
CA ARG A 13 52.45 -8.64 17.45
C ARG A 13 52.72 -7.66 18.62
N PHE A 14 52.34 -7.90 19.89
CA PHE A 14 51.79 -9.05 20.67
C PHE A 14 50.85 -8.47 21.79
N ALA A 15 50.11 -9.18 22.67
CA ALA A 15 49.89 -10.61 22.95
C ALA A 15 48.36 -10.94 22.98
N ALA A 16 47.64 -11.59 23.92
CA ALA A 16 47.91 -12.30 25.20
C ALA A 16 46.85 -13.42 25.44
N ARG A 17 46.89 -14.11 26.61
CA ARG A 17 45.99 -15.21 27.08
C ARG A 17 46.22 -15.46 28.60
N PRO A 18 45.58 -16.44 29.31
CA PRO A 18 44.51 -17.41 28.96
C PRO A 18 43.15 -16.98 29.58
N ALA A 19 42.09 -17.76 29.92
CA ALA A 19 41.73 -19.20 29.92
C ALA A 19 40.19 -19.33 29.63
N ALA A 20 39.38 -20.38 29.88
CA ALA A 20 39.50 -21.73 30.50
C ALA A 20 38.42 -22.71 29.90
N GLY A 21 37.90 -23.67 30.69
CA GLY A 21 36.76 -24.57 30.42
C GLY A 21 36.35 -25.33 31.71
N PRO A 22 35.52 -26.42 31.70
CA PRO A 22 34.87 -27.10 30.58
C PRO A 22 33.36 -27.46 30.78
N LEU A 23 32.78 -28.23 29.84
CA LEU A 23 31.44 -28.86 29.82
C LEU A 23 31.44 -30.25 30.53
N PRO A 24 30.28 -30.84 30.97
CA PRO A 24 29.64 -31.90 30.13
C PRO A 24 28.13 -32.28 30.33
N LEU A 25 27.47 -32.67 29.21
CA LEU A 25 26.67 -33.91 28.95
C LEU A 25 25.27 -34.29 29.59
N LEU A 26 24.33 -34.61 28.66
CA LEU A 26 23.47 -35.83 28.54
C LEU A 26 22.01 -35.98 29.08
N ARG A 27 21.08 -36.16 28.10
CA ARG A 27 19.97 -37.15 27.93
C ARG A 27 19.07 -37.63 29.10
N GLY A 28 17.76 -37.68 28.85
CA GLY A 28 16.76 -38.57 29.48
C GLY A 28 15.36 -38.40 28.86
N ALA A 29 14.48 -39.43 28.84
CA ALA A 29 13.16 -39.36 28.18
C ALA A 29 12.11 -40.38 28.68
N ALA A 30 10.85 -40.14 28.29
CA ALA A 30 9.68 -41.04 28.18
C ALA A 30 8.87 -41.46 29.44
N CYS A 31 7.58 -41.08 29.39
CA CYS A 31 6.35 -41.88 29.60
C CYS A 31 6.28 -42.98 30.69
N GLY A 32 5.24 -42.92 31.54
CA GLY A 32 4.81 -44.02 32.40
C GLY A 32 3.37 -43.83 32.94
N MET A 33 2.51 -44.83 32.76
CA MET A 33 1.07 -44.80 33.08
C MET A 33 0.72 -45.87 34.12
N GLN A 34 -0.17 -45.60 35.09
CA GLN A 34 -1.31 -46.45 35.51
C GLN A 34 -2.03 -45.94 36.78
N ALA A 35 -3.24 -46.48 37.03
CA ALA A 35 -4.17 -46.05 38.07
C ALA A 35 -4.31 -47.07 39.22
N ARG A 36 -4.98 -46.67 40.31
CA ARG A 36 -5.57 -47.60 41.29
C ARG A 36 -6.89 -47.07 41.84
N ALA A 37 -7.88 -47.95 41.95
CA ALA A 37 -9.14 -47.72 42.63
C ALA A 37 -9.43 -48.90 43.56
N PHE A 38 -9.85 -48.64 44.80
CA PHE A 38 -10.72 -49.55 45.54
C PHE A 38 -11.42 -48.81 46.70
N GLY A 39 -12.75 -48.89 46.74
CA GLY A 39 -13.61 -48.33 47.79
C GLY A 39 -14.95 -49.07 47.85
N ILE A 40 -14.91 -50.36 47.54
CA ILE A 40 -16.09 -51.15 47.19
C ILE A 40 -16.57 -51.98 48.39
N LYS A 41 -17.82 -51.76 48.82
CA LYS A 41 -18.85 -52.80 49.02
C LYS A 41 -20.09 -52.28 49.75
N THR A 42 -19.96 -51.33 50.68
CA THR A 42 -21.10 -50.78 51.45
C THR A 42 -21.99 -49.85 50.59
N THR A 43 -21.39 -49.16 49.62
CA THR A 43 -22.09 -48.32 48.63
C THR A 43 -22.95 -49.13 47.64
N LEU A 44 -22.61 -50.39 47.35
CA LEU A 44 -23.22 -51.16 46.26
C LEU A 44 -24.73 -51.32 46.40
N ARG A 45 -25.24 -51.72 47.58
CA ARG A 45 -26.69 -51.96 47.77
C ARG A 45 -27.55 -50.70 47.71
N VAL A 46 -26.95 -49.53 47.94
CA VAL A 46 -27.63 -48.23 47.73
C VAL A 46 -27.58 -47.86 46.25
N GLN A 47 -26.44 -48.06 45.57
CA GLN A 47 -26.33 -47.85 44.14
C GLN A 47 -27.19 -48.81 43.31
N GLU A 48 -27.41 -50.06 43.71
CA GLU A 48 -28.30 -51.00 43.02
C GLU A 48 -29.76 -50.52 43.02
N ARG A 49 -30.23 -49.93 44.13
CA ARG A 49 -31.60 -49.34 44.20
C ARG A 49 -31.71 -48.05 43.41
N LEU A 50 -30.72 -47.16 43.50
CA LEU A 50 -30.64 -45.93 42.69
C LEU A 50 -30.55 -46.26 41.20
N ALA A 51 -29.71 -47.21 40.80
CA ALA A 51 -29.56 -47.64 39.42
C ALA A 51 -30.86 -48.21 38.84
N LYS A 52 -31.68 -48.90 39.65
CA LYS A 52 -32.99 -49.38 39.18
C LYS A 52 -33.99 -48.25 38.94
N MET A 53 -34.09 -47.28 39.86
CA MET A 53 -34.95 -46.10 39.67
C MET A 53 -34.47 -45.25 38.48
N ILE A 54 -33.16 -45.02 38.36
CA ILE A 54 -32.56 -44.32 37.21
C ILE A 54 -32.86 -45.06 35.90
N LYS A 55 -32.90 -46.40 35.88
CA LYS A 55 -33.22 -47.18 34.68
C LYS A 55 -34.68 -47.00 34.24
N GLU A 56 -35.62 -46.95 35.17
CA GLU A 56 -37.05 -46.78 34.89
C GLU A 56 -37.37 -45.36 34.38
N ASP A 57 -36.67 -44.32 34.88
CA ASP A 57 -36.72 -42.97 34.29
C ASP A 57 -35.99 -42.89 32.93
N GLN A 58 -34.83 -43.52 32.79
CA GLN A 58 -34.06 -43.55 31.54
C GLN A 58 -34.75 -44.31 30.42
N GLU A 59 -35.60 -45.29 30.71
CA GLU A 59 -36.40 -45.98 29.69
C GLU A 59 -37.63 -45.16 29.30
N LYS A 60 -38.27 -44.43 30.24
CA LYS A 60 -39.37 -43.49 29.91
C LYS A 60 -38.92 -42.24 29.14
N GLY A 61 -37.73 -41.70 29.44
CA GLY A 61 -37.15 -40.60 28.65
C GLY A 61 -36.79 -41.01 27.21
N LYS A 62 -36.50 -42.29 26.97
CA LYS A 62 -35.99 -42.80 25.68
C LYS A 62 -37.05 -43.05 24.60
N ASP A 63 -38.32 -42.79 24.87
CA ASP A 63 -39.38 -42.78 23.84
C ASP A 63 -39.94 -41.38 23.53
N GLN A 64 -39.38 -40.31 24.12
CA GLN A 64 -39.73 -38.92 23.75
C GLN A 64 -38.56 -38.06 23.23
N ASP A 65 -37.29 -38.49 23.36
CA ASP A 65 -36.15 -37.86 22.66
C ASP A 65 -35.77 -38.56 21.32
N LYS A 66 -36.54 -39.60 20.92
CA LYS A 66 -36.34 -40.32 19.65
C LYS A 66 -36.68 -39.52 18.39
N ASP A 67 -37.17 -38.30 18.55
CA ASP A 67 -37.44 -37.33 17.48
C ASP A 67 -36.38 -36.21 17.43
N LYS A 68 -35.22 -36.41 18.10
CA LYS A 68 -34.07 -35.47 18.08
C LYS A 68 -32.72 -36.10 17.75
N ASP A 69 -32.48 -37.37 18.06
CA ASP A 69 -31.25 -38.09 17.69
C ASP A 69 -31.41 -38.98 16.41
N GLN A 70 -32.05 -38.41 15.39
CA GLN A 70 -31.89 -38.85 13.98
C GLN A 70 -31.08 -37.85 13.13
N ASP A 71 -30.16 -37.11 13.77
CA ASP A 71 -28.98 -36.54 13.07
C ASP A 71 -27.69 -37.28 13.48
N LYS A 72 -27.78 -38.62 13.52
CA LYS A 72 -26.63 -39.52 13.67
C LYS A 72 -25.67 -39.33 12.51
N ASP A 73 -24.48 -38.79 12.78
CA ASP A 73 -23.36 -38.79 11.84
C ASP A 73 -23.75 -38.46 10.40
N MET A 74 -24.63 -37.46 10.21
CA MET A 74 -24.56 -36.65 9.00
C MET A 74 -23.28 -35.82 9.10
N GLN A 75 -22.15 -36.51 8.94
CA GLN A 75 -21.00 -35.92 8.31
C GLN A 75 -21.52 -35.24 7.06
N ILE A 76 -21.47 -33.91 7.05
CA ILE A 76 -21.59 -33.16 5.81
C ILE A 76 -20.33 -33.52 5.01
N THR A 77 -20.46 -34.63 4.27
CA THR A 77 -19.56 -35.13 3.22
C THR A 77 -19.87 -34.45 1.89
N GLY A 78 -20.57 -33.31 1.93
CA GLY A 78 -20.09 -32.17 1.15
C GLY A 78 -18.58 -32.04 1.42
N PRO A 79 -17.72 -32.09 0.38
CA PRO A 79 -16.29 -32.33 0.57
C PRO A 79 -15.67 -31.29 1.53
N GLU A 80 -14.86 -31.74 2.52
CA GLU A 80 -14.15 -30.88 3.49
C GLU A 80 -13.64 -29.65 2.72
N PRO A 81 -14.11 -28.42 3.03
CA PRO A 81 -14.20 -27.31 2.07
C PRO A 81 -12.87 -27.12 1.34
N ARG A 82 -12.82 -27.67 0.11
CA ARG A 82 -11.62 -28.30 -0.47
C ARG A 82 -10.41 -27.40 -0.31
N ARG A 83 -9.64 -27.61 0.77
CA ARG A 83 -8.63 -26.65 1.26
C ARG A 83 -7.79 -26.21 0.08
N ASP A 84 -8.05 -24.98 -0.38
CA ASP A 84 -7.58 -24.58 -1.70
C ASP A 84 -6.04 -24.69 -1.66
N PRO A 85 -5.43 -25.56 -2.50
CA PRO A 85 -4.00 -25.79 -2.43
C PRO A 85 -3.20 -24.50 -2.70
N ILE A 86 -3.81 -23.51 -3.37
CA ILE A 86 -3.25 -22.18 -3.57
C ILE A 86 -3.31 -21.37 -2.26
N LEU A 87 -4.46 -21.28 -1.59
CA LEU A 87 -4.58 -20.57 -0.30
C LEU A 87 -3.79 -21.26 0.83
N ALA A 88 -3.68 -22.59 0.80
CA ALA A 88 -2.91 -23.36 1.77
C ALA A 88 -1.39 -23.14 1.62
N SER A 89 -0.91 -22.95 0.38
CA SER A 89 0.50 -22.69 0.07
C SER A 89 0.89 -21.20 0.03
N MET A 90 -0.08 -20.29 0.07
CA MET A 90 0.14 -18.83 0.11
C MET A 90 1.07 -18.44 1.29
N PRO A 91 2.22 -17.78 1.04
CA PRO A 91 3.09 -17.26 2.11
C PRO A 91 2.36 -16.33 3.09
N SER A 92 2.80 -16.27 4.35
CA SER A 92 2.20 -15.44 5.40
C SER A 92 2.11 -13.96 5.01
N GLU A 93 3.11 -13.50 4.27
CA GLU A 93 3.35 -12.13 3.84
C GLU A 93 2.33 -11.68 2.78
N LEU A 94 1.66 -12.62 2.11
CA LEU A 94 0.61 -12.37 1.12
C LEU A 94 -0.81 -12.51 1.70
N ARG A 95 -0.96 -12.86 2.99
CA ARG A 95 -2.26 -13.02 3.68
C ARG A 95 -2.77 -11.70 4.30
N THR A 96 -2.12 -10.59 3.99
CA THR A 96 -2.40 -9.23 4.47
C THR A 96 -3.60 -8.61 3.73
N PRO A 97 -4.72 -8.29 4.40
CA PRO A 97 -5.98 -7.95 3.74
C PRO A 97 -6.12 -6.48 3.26
N ARG A 98 -5.14 -5.61 3.54
CA ARG A 98 -5.12 -4.21 3.11
C ARG A 98 -3.90 -3.94 2.22
N PHE A 99 -4.00 -4.34 0.96
CA PHE A 99 -3.13 -3.86 -0.11
C PHE A 99 -3.99 -3.44 -1.32
N PRO A 100 -3.66 -2.34 -2.01
CA PRO A 100 -2.56 -1.40 -1.72
C PRO A 100 -2.87 -0.48 -0.52
N GLU A 101 -1.84 0.20 -0.01
CA GLU A 101 -1.97 1.14 1.12
C GLU A 101 -2.12 2.60 0.62
N PRO A 102 -2.88 3.47 1.33
CA PRO A 102 -3.01 4.89 0.99
C PRO A 102 -1.68 5.64 1.17
N MET A 103 -1.42 6.64 0.32
CA MET A 103 -0.15 7.40 0.31
C MET A 103 0.09 8.18 1.61
N ARG A 104 -0.97 8.66 2.26
CA ARG A 104 -0.94 9.38 3.55
C ARG A 104 -1.15 8.40 4.70
N GLY A 105 -0.10 8.12 5.49
CA GLY A 105 -0.18 7.14 6.59
C GLY A 105 -1.32 7.35 7.60
N CYS A 106 -1.62 8.62 7.94
CA CYS A 106 -2.73 8.99 8.85
C CYS A 106 -4.13 8.58 8.35
N THR A 107 -4.25 8.13 7.10
CA THR A 107 -5.47 7.53 6.53
C THR A 107 -5.82 6.19 7.20
N MET A 108 -4.82 5.47 7.72
CA MET A 108 -5.01 4.12 8.28
C MET A 108 -5.52 4.10 9.74
N ASP A 109 -5.28 5.16 10.51
CA ASP A 109 -5.46 5.17 11.98
C ASP A 109 -6.90 5.33 12.45
N HIS A 110 -7.72 6.06 11.67
CA HIS A 110 -9.12 6.36 12.00
C HIS A 110 -9.96 6.42 10.72
N LYS A 111 -11.29 6.42 10.87
CA LYS A 111 -12.20 6.61 9.72
C LYS A 111 -12.32 8.09 9.39
N TRP A 112 -12.18 8.42 8.11
CA TRP A 112 -12.25 9.79 7.63
C TRP A 112 -13.67 10.16 7.21
N HIS A 113 -14.16 11.27 7.76
CA HIS A 113 -15.41 11.92 7.39
C HIS A 113 -15.12 13.21 6.60
N SER A 114 -16.16 13.82 6.03
CA SER A 114 -16.04 15.02 5.18
C SER A 114 -15.28 16.17 5.86
N ALA A 115 -15.52 16.39 7.16
CA ALA A 115 -14.88 17.46 7.92
C ALA A 115 -13.36 17.25 8.09
N ASP A 116 -12.91 16.00 8.29
CA ASP A 116 -11.49 15.66 8.40
C ASP A 116 -10.77 15.90 7.07
N LEU A 117 -11.43 15.55 5.97
CA LEU A 117 -10.95 15.75 4.60
C LEU A 117 -10.94 17.22 4.16
N GLU A 118 -11.89 18.04 4.66
CA GLU A 118 -11.91 19.49 4.42
C GLU A 118 -10.84 20.24 5.23
N ALA A 119 -10.45 19.72 6.40
CA ALA A 119 -9.40 20.30 7.25
C ALA A 119 -7.97 20.11 6.70
N LEU A 120 -7.78 19.34 5.62
CA LEU A 120 -6.47 19.10 5.01
C LEU A 120 -5.94 20.33 4.26
N GLU A 121 -4.74 20.79 4.63
CA GLU A 121 -4.05 21.92 3.98
C GLU A 121 -3.51 21.59 2.57
N VAL A 122 -4.40 21.36 1.61
CA VAL A 122 -4.03 21.07 0.21
C VAL A 122 -3.41 22.26 -0.53
N GLY A 123 -3.66 23.49 -0.06
CA GLY A 123 -3.16 24.74 -0.65
C GLY A 123 -3.53 24.90 -2.14
N PRO A 124 -4.81 25.11 -2.50
CA PRO A 124 -5.29 25.00 -3.88
C PRO A 124 -4.77 26.10 -4.83
N THR A 125 -4.19 27.18 -4.29
CA THR A 125 -3.54 28.26 -5.05
C THR A 125 -2.01 28.27 -4.93
N LYS A 126 -1.43 27.21 -4.33
CA LYS A 126 0.02 27.07 -4.15
C LYS A 126 0.68 26.80 -5.50
N HIS A 127 1.53 27.74 -5.95
CA HIS A 127 2.26 27.65 -7.21
C HIS A 127 3.77 27.82 -6.97
N ARG A 128 4.58 26.90 -7.52
CA ARG A 128 6.04 27.04 -7.47
C ARG A 128 6.56 27.94 -8.58
N VAL A 129 7.07 29.11 -8.22
CA VAL A 129 7.76 30.00 -9.17
C VAL A 129 8.96 29.28 -9.83
N PRO A 130 9.11 29.35 -11.17
CA PRO A 130 10.18 28.65 -11.90
C PRO A 130 11.52 29.40 -11.85
N ASP A 131 12.45 28.91 -11.02
CA ASP A 131 13.76 29.50 -10.79
C ASP A 131 14.64 29.51 -12.05
N LEU A 132 14.82 28.35 -12.70
CA LEU A 132 15.72 28.18 -13.84
C LEU A 132 14.98 28.01 -15.18
N ILE A 133 15.76 28.07 -16.27
CA ILE A 133 15.28 27.82 -17.64
C ILE A 133 14.64 26.43 -17.77
N SER A 134 15.20 25.39 -17.13
CA SER A 134 14.60 24.04 -17.04
C SER A 134 13.18 24.07 -16.47
N ASP A 135 12.98 24.88 -15.43
CA ASP A 135 11.74 24.93 -14.66
C ASP A 135 10.68 25.74 -15.43
N ARG A 136 11.11 26.74 -16.21
CA ARG A 136 10.26 27.48 -17.17
C ARG A 136 9.85 26.61 -18.36
N ILE A 137 10.75 25.75 -18.86
CA ILE A 137 10.42 24.76 -19.90
C ILE A 137 9.42 23.74 -19.37
N ALA A 138 9.60 23.23 -18.15
CA ALA A 138 8.66 22.31 -17.49
C ALA A 138 7.26 22.93 -17.36
N LEU A 139 7.16 24.14 -16.81
CA LEU A 139 5.89 24.88 -16.68
C LEU A 139 5.25 25.15 -18.04
N TRP A 140 6.03 25.56 -19.03
CA TRP A 140 5.54 25.79 -20.39
C TRP A 140 5.01 24.51 -21.06
N ALA A 141 5.67 23.38 -20.85
CA ALA A 141 5.24 22.08 -21.37
C ALA A 141 3.89 21.67 -20.77
N VAL A 142 3.74 21.74 -19.43
CA VAL A 142 2.47 21.43 -18.75
C VAL A 142 1.34 22.37 -19.18
N LYS A 143 1.55 23.70 -19.11
CA LYS A 143 0.54 24.69 -19.53
C LYS A 143 0.20 24.60 -21.04
N THR A 144 1.06 24.02 -21.86
CA THR A 144 0.79 23.74 -23.28
C THR A 144 0.03 22.43 -23.49
N ALA A 145 0.40 21.36 -22.77
CA ALA A 145 -0.29 20.06 -22.79
C ALA A 145 -1.72 20.13 -22.23
N ARG A 146 -1.98 21.05 -21.29
CA ARG A 146 -3.32 21.33 -20.75
C ARG A 146 -4.31 21.87 -21.79
N ARG A 147 -3.86 22.64 -22.79
CA ARG A 147 -4.76 23.26 -23.78
C ARG A 147 -5.57 22.24 -24.61
N PRO A 148 -4.96 21.24 -25.29
CA PRO A 148 -5.73 20.28 -26.07
C PRO A 148 -6.62 19.38 -25.18
N THR A 149 -6.21 19.06 -23.96
CA THR A 149 -7.01 18.24 -23.03
C THR A 149 -8.23 19.00 -22.50
N ASP A 150 -8.08 20.26 -22.09
CA ASP A 150 -9.22 21.13 -21.73
C ASP A 150 -10.23 21.26 -22.90
N ILE A 151 -9.74 21.41 -24.14
CA ILE A 151 -10.57 21.53 -25.36
C ILE A 151 -11.30 20.22 -25.70
N PHE A 152 -10.65 19.06 -25.49
CA PHE A 152 -11.18 17.73 -25.81
C PHE A 152 -12.23 17.27 -24.80
N PHE A 153 -11.96 17.41 -23.49
CA PHE A 153 -12.88 16.92 -22.45
C PHE A 153 -13.97 17.92 -22.08
N ARG A 154 -13.68 19.24 -22.10
CA ARG A 154 -14.61 20.29 -21.67
C ARG A 154 -15.22 19.94 -20.30
N ASN A 155 -16.55 19.88 -20.19
CA ASN A 155 -17.29 19.62 -18.96
C ASN A 155 -17.33 18.12 -18.56
N LYS A 156 -16.64 17.22 -19.27
CA LYS A 156 -16.61 15.77 -18.96
C LYS A 156 -15.59 15.44 -17.86
N TYR A 157 -15.76 16.00 -16.65
CA TYR A 157 -14.81 15.87 -15.54
C TYR A 157 -14.43 14.41 -15.22
N LEU A 158 -15.39 13.49 -15.16
CA LEU A 158 -15.10 12.07 -14.89
C LEU A 158 -14.24 11.40 -15.98
N HIS A 159 -14.55 11.60 -17.26
CA HIS A 159 -13.73 11.02 -18.35
C HIS A 159 -12.36 11.70 -18.47
N ARG A 160 -12.28 12.99 -18.10
CA ARG A 160 -11.01 13.73 -18.00
C ARG A 160 -10.10 13.08 -16.97
N SER A 161 -10.59 12.87 -15.73
CA SER A 161 -9.84 12.17 -14.67
C SER A 161 -9.39 10.79 -15.15
N VAL A 162 -10.32 9.92 -15.59
CA VAL A 162 -9.98 8.57 -16.12
C VAL A 162 -8.85 8.57 -17.16
N MET A 163 -8.71 9.62 -18.00
CA MET A 163 -7.59 9.72 -18.95
C MET A 163 -6.31 10.31 -18.33
N LEU A 164 -6.42 11.20 -17.34
CA LEU A 164 -5.27 11.83 -16.68
C LEU A 164 -4.58 10.86 -15.69
N GLU A 165 -5.32 10.13 -14.85
CA GLU A 165 -4.70 9.20 -13.88
C GLU A 165 -3.82 8.13 -14.59
N VAL A 166 -4.21 7.69 -15.80
CA VAL A 166 -3.42 6.72 -16.59
C VAL A 166 -2.06 7.29 -17.01
N VAL A 167 -1.96 8.62 -17.12
CA VAL A 167 -0.73 9.35 -17.42
C VAL A 167 0.03 9.67 -16.13
N ALA A 168 -0.66 10.07 -15.06
CA ALA A 168 -0.08 10.40 -13.75
C ALA A 168 0.50 9.17 -13.00
N ALA A 169 -0.02 7.96 -13.25
CA ALA A 169 0.60 6.72 -12.76
C ALA A 169 1.95 6.36 -13.45
N VAL A 170 2.37 7.08 -14.49
CA VAL A 170 3.61 6.76 -15.24
C VAL A 170 4.89 7.36 -14.63
N PRO A 171 4.95 8.66 -14.23
CA PRO A 171 6.15 9.28 -13.69
C PRO A 171 6.80 8.55 -12.50
N GLY A 172 6.03 8.20 -11.47
CA GLY A 172 6.55 7.48 -10.31
C GLY A 172 7.14 6.11 -10.69
N MET A 173 6.46 5.36 -11.56
CA MET A 173 6.92 4.06 -12.05
C MET A 173 8.23 4.18 -12.86
N VAL A 174 8.31 5.17 -13.75
CA VAL A 174 9.53 5.46 -14.53
C VAL A 174 10.67 5.91 -13.62
N GLY A 175 10.40 6.78 -12.66
CA GLY A 175 11.39 7.29 -11.72
C GLY A 175 11.95 6.21 -10.80
N GLY A 176 11.06 5.40 -10.20
CA GLY A 176 11.41 4.24 -9.38
C GLY A 176 12.22 3.21 -10.17
N LEU A 177 11.81 2.86 -11.39
CA LEU A 177 12.53 1.92 -12.26
C LEU A 177 13.94 2.41 -12.61
N ILE A 178 14.08 3.67 -13.05
CA ILE A 178 15.39 4.22 -13.44
C ILE A 178 16.32 4.37 -12.22
N ARG A 179 15.79 4.77 -11.05
CA ARG A 179 16.57 4.81 -9.81
C ARG A 179 16.98 3.41 -9.33
N HIS A 180 16.09 2.43 -9.40
CA HIS A 180 16.38 1.03 -9.07
C HIS A 180 17.51 0.47 -9.94
N ILE A 181 17.44 0.65 -11.27
CA ILE A 181 18.50 0.21 -12.17
C ILE A 181 19.83 0.92 -11.87
N LYS A 182 19.80 2.24 -11.58
CA LYS A 182 21.01 3.00 -11.19
C LYS A 182 21.61 2.54 -9.85
N SER A 183 20.78 2.20 -8.87
CA SER A 183 21.19 1.67 -7.57
C SER A 183 21.91 0.32 -7.72
N LEU A 184 21.33 -0.61 -8.50
CA LEU A 184 21.94 -1.91 -8.82
C LEU A 184 23.24 -1.76 -9.61
N GLN A 185 23.26 -0.94 -10.66
CA GLN A 185 24.46 -0.72 -11.48
C GLN A 185 25.59 -0.01 -10.71
N GLY A 186 25.24 0.90 -9.81
CA GLY A 186 26.19 1.63 -8.98
C GLY A 186 26.66 0.86 -7.73
N MET A 187 26.00 -0.25 -7.38
CA MET A 187 26.14 -0.97 -6.11
C MET A 187 26.02 -0.03 -4.90
N ARG A 188 24.99 0.84 -4.92
CA ARG A 188 24.74 1.88 -3.92
C ARG A 188 23.31 1.86 -3.43
N TYR A 189 23.12 2.20 -2.16
CA TYR A 189 21.80 2.51 -1.64
C TYR A 189 21.18 3.72 -2.37
N ASP A 190 19.87 3.66 -2.59
CA ASP A 190 19.11 4.66 -3.35
C ASP A 190 18.77 5.93 -2.55
N GLY A 191 18.78 5.85 -1.22
CA GLY A 191 18.41 6.98 -0.35
C GLY A 191 16.91 7.07 -0.03
N GLY A 192 16.10 6.08 -0.41
CA GLY A 192 14.69 5.93 0.00
C GLY A 192 13.64 6.40 -1.01
N TRP A 193 14.04 6.75 -2.23
CA TRP A 193 13.17 7.34 -3.25
C TRP A 193 12.38 6.28 -4.02
N ILE A 194 12.98 5.11 -4.31
CA ILE A 194 12.33 4.05 -5.10
C ILE A 194 10.98 3.64 -4.48
N GLY A 195 10.93 3.43 -3.17
CA GLY A 195 9.70 3.05 -2.48
C GLY A 195 8.63 4.13 -2.61
N HIS A 196 8.99 5.40 -2.37
CA HIS A 196 8.08 6.54 -2.47
C HIS A 196 7.52 6.72 -3.90
N LEU A 197 8.37 6.62 -4.92
CA LEU A 197 7.97 6.78 -6.33
C LEU A 197 7.12 5.62 -6.85
N LEU A 198 7.32 4.40 -6.34
CA LEU A 198 6.43 3.27 -6.63
C LEU A 198 5.10 3.37 -5.88
N HIS A 199 5.09 3.93 -4.67
CA HIS A 199 3.86 4.18 -3.90
C HIS A 199 3.01 5.29 -4.52
N GLU A 200 3.64 6.38 -4.97
CA GLU A 200 3.03 7.45 -5.78
C GLU A 200 2.32 6.85 -7.01
N ALA A 201 3.04 6.06 -7.84
CA ALA A 201 2.45 5.41 -9.01
C ALA A 201 1.35 4.38 -8.70
N GLU A 202 1.33 3.80 -7.50
CA GLU A 202 0.26 2.92 -7.04
C GLU A 202 -0.97 3.70 -6.53
N ASN A 203 -0.76 4.84 -5.89
CA ASN A 203 -1.83 5.73 -5.45
C ASN A 203 -2.59 6.31 -6.65
N GLU A 204 -1.88 6.83 -7.65
CA GLU A 204 -2.41 7.24 -8.96
C GLU A 204 -3.22 6.12 -9.64
N ARG A 205 -2.69 4.89 -9.61
CA ARG A 205 -3.39 3.69 -10.11
C ARG A 205 -4.69 3.43 -9.34
N MET A 206 -4.77 3.76 -8.06
CA MET A 206 -5.98 3.60 -7.24
C MET A 206 -7.00 4.73 -7.44
N HIS A 207 -6.56 5.94 -7.79
CA HIS A 207 -7.47 6.98 -8.29
C HIS A 207 -8.16 6.49 -9.56
N LEU A 208 -7.39 5.94 -10.52
CA LEU A 208 -7.92 5.33 -11.74
C LEU A 208 -8.90 4.20 -11.46
N MET A 209 -8.55 3.23 -10.61
CA MET A 209 -9.45 2.11 -10.29
C MET A 209 -10.75 2.61 -9.63
N THR A 210 -10.68 3.69 -8.86
CA THR A 210 -11.86 4.33 -8.27
C THR A 210 -12.75 4.99 -9.32
N TRP A 211 -12.19 5.78 -10.24
CA TRP A 211 -12.97 6.40 -11.31
C TRP A 211 -13.55 5.40 -12.30
N MET A 212 -12.90 4.24 -12.49
CA MET A 212 -13.41 3.15 -13.32
C MET A 212 -14.72 2.54 -12.82
N GLU A 213 -15.05 2.64 -11.53
CA GLU A 213 -16.39 2.24 -11.04
C GLU A 213 -17.48 3.27 -11.35
N VAL A 214 -17.11 4.56 -11.43
CA VAL A 214 -18.04 5.67 -11.73
C VAL A 214 -18.20 5.90 -13.25
N SER A 215 -17.15 5.65 -14.04
CA SER A 215 -17.05 6.03 -15.45
C SER A 215 -16.29 4.96 -16.25
N LYS A 216 -17.01 4.17 -17.06
CA LYS A 216 -16.46 3.01 -17.79
C LYS A 216 -16.17 3.39 -19.27
N PRO A 217 -14.90 3.62 -19.66
CA PRO A 217 -14.54 4.10 -21.00
C PRO A 217 -14.73 3.04 -22.09
N VAL A 218 -15.17 3.48 -23.26
CA VAL A 218 -15.43 2.58 -24.41
C VAL A 218 -14.14 2.22 -25.16
N LEU A 219 -14.20 1.25 -26.08
CA LEU A 219 -13.02 0.66 -26.72
C LEU A 219 -12.12 1.69 -27.43
N TRP A 220 -12.69 2.72 -28.08
CA TRP A 220 -11.89 3.75 -28.75
C TRP A 220 -11.22 4.71 -27.75
N GLU A 221 -11.87 5.01 -26.63
CA GLU A 221 -11.28 5.81 -25.55
C GLU A 221 -10.11 5.04 -24.91
N ARG A 222 -10.27 3.73 -24.70
CA ARG A 222 -9.20 2.85 -24.21
C ARG A 222 -8.02 2.76 -25.18
N ALA A 223 -8.27 2.75 -26.49
CA ALA A 223 -7.22 2.79 -27.51
C ALA A 223 -6.48 4.14 -27.56
N LEU A 224 -7.21 5.25 -27.41
CA LEU A 224 -6.63 6.59 -27.28
C LEU A 224 -5.76 6.69 -26.02
N ILE A 225 -6.28 6.25 -24.87
CA ILE A 225 -5.58 6.19 -23.58
C ILE A 225 -4.27 5.39 -23.71
N ALA A 226 -4.31 4.17 -24.25
CA ALA A 226 -3.11 3.35 -24.45
C ALA A 226 -2.07 4.01 -25.38
N THR A 227 -2.53 4.74 -26.40
CA THR A 227 -1.65 5.49 -27.33
C THR A 227 -0.97 6.66 -26.62
N VAL A 228 -1.74 7.45 -25.87
CA VAL A 228 -1.23 8.59 -25.08
C VAL A 228 -0.27 8.12 -24.00
N GLN A 229 -0.62 7.07 -23.25
CA GLN A 229 0.21 6.46 -22.21
C GLN A 229 1.55 5.97 -22.78
N THR A 230 1.53 5.28 -23.94
CA THR A 230 2.75 4.78 -24.60
C THR A 230 3.67 5.93 -25.06
N GLY A 231 3.09 6.97 -25.68
CA GLY A 231 3.84 8.15 -26.12
C GLY A 231 4.42 8.93 -24.94
N PHE A 232 3.63 9.14 -23.88
CA PHE A 232 4.07 9.82 -22.66
C PHE A 232 5.17 9.03 -21.94
N PHE A 233 5.00 7.70 -21.77
CA PHE A 233 6.03 6.83 -21.19
C PHE A 233 7.38 6.96 -21.91
N ALA A 234 7.39 6.95 -23.25
CA ALA A 234 8.63 7.09 -24.02
C ALA A 234 9.29 8.47 -23.82
N VAL A 235 8.51 9.55 -23.91
CA VAL A 235 9.03 10.92 -23.76
C VAL A 235 9.46 11.21 -22.33
N PHE A 236 8.68 10.80 -21.33
CA PHE A 236 9.00 11.00 -19.91
C PHE A 236 10.18 10.14 -19.47
N SER A 237 10.32 8.90 -19.95
CA SER A 237 11.51 8.08 -19.70
C SER A 237 12.78 8.73 -20.26
N LEU A 238 12.73 9.30 -21.47
CA LEU A 238 13.85 10.04 -22.04
C LEU A 238 14.17 11.29 -21.21
N LEU A 239 13.15 12.06 -20.80
CA LEU A 239 13.31 13.24 -19.94
C LEU A 239 13.93 12.87 -18.59
N TYR A 240 13.49 11.79 -17.95
CA TYR A 240 14.01 11.33 -16.66
C TYR A 240 15.44 10.76 -16.77
N MET A 241 15.78 10.09 -17.88
CA MET A 241 17.16 9.66 -18.13
C MET A 241 18.13 10.84 -18.29
N VAL A 242 17.71 11.89 -19.01
CA VAL A 242 18.54 13.08 -19.32
C VAL A 242 18.57 14.10 -18.17
N SER A 243 17.44 14.32 -17.49
CA SER A 243 17.30 15.29 -16.40
C SER A 243 16.19 14.89 -15.42
N PRO A 244 16.48 14.01 -14.43
CA PRO A 244 15.52 13.62 -13.39
C PRO A 244 14.88 14.82 -12.68
N ARG A 245 15.69 15.86 -12.39
CA ARG A 245 15.21 17.12 -11.81
C ARG A 245 14.11 17.78 -12.64
N THR A 246 14.29 17.85 -13.96
CA THR A 246 13.31 18.48 -14.86
C THR A 246 12.07 17.61 -14.97
N ALA A 247 12.23 16.29 -14.97
CA ALA A 247 11.11 15.34 -14.90
C ALA A 247 10.26 15.57 -13.64
N HIS A 248 10.85 15.55 -12.43
CA HIS A 248 10.13 15.88 -11.19
C HIS A 248 9.53 17.30 -11.20
N ARG A 249 10.17 18.28 -11.86
CA ARG A 249 9.57 19.63 -12.01
C ARG A 249 8.36 19.65 -12.93
N VAL A 250 8.30 18.77 -13.94
CA VAL A 250 7.10 18.58 -14.78
C VAL A 250 5.97 17.96 -13.94
N VAL A 251 6.25 16.91 -13.18
CA VAL A 251 5.27 16.24 -12.27
C VAL A 251 4.70 17.24 -11.27
N GLY A 252 5.56 17.94 -10.52
CA GLY A 252 5.10 18.98 -9.57
C GLY A 252 4.21 20.07 -10.19
N TYR A 253 4.36 20.37 -11.49
CA TYR A 253 3.44 21.28 -12.20
C TYR A 253 2.19 20.60 -12.76
N LEU A 254 2.22 19.32 -13.12
CA LEU A 254 1.00 18.56 -13.45
C LEU A 254 0.07 18.54 -12.24
N GLU A 255 0.63 18.30 -11.06
CA GLU A 255 -0.17 18.08 -9.84
C GLU A 255 -0.70 19.42 -9.27
N GLU A 256 -0.06 20.56 -9.60
CA GLU A 256 -0.68 21.90 -9.46
C GLU A 256 -1.95 22.04 -10.34
N GLU A 257 -1.93 21.56 -11.58
CA GLU A 257 -3.12 21.55 -12.44
C GLU A 257 -4.19 20.56 -11.95
N ALA A 258 -3.78 19.48 -11.31
CA ALA A 258 -4.66 18.43 -10.81
C ALA A 258 -5.38 18.85 -9.51
N VAL A 259 -4.65 19.36 -8.50
CA VAL A 259 -5.24 19.99 -7.30
C VAL A 259 -6.22 21.12 -7.69
N THR A 260 -5.88 21.91 -8.71
CA THR A 260 -6.76 22.94 -9.27
C THR A 260 -8.02 22.32 -9.89
N SER A 261 -7.86 21.27 -10.71
CA SER A 261 -8.97 20.60 -11.42
C SER A 261 -9.93 19.89 -10.45
N TYR A 262 -9.41 19.23 -9.41
CA TYR A 262 -10.24 18.60 -8.38
C TYR A 262 -10.91 19.63 -7.45
N THR A 263 -10.28 20.80 -7.20
CA THR A 263 -10.97 21.92 -6.53
C THR A 263 -12.15 22.45 -7.35
N HIS A 264 -12.03 22.52 -8.68
CA HIS A 264 -13.18 22.82 -9.54
C HIS A 264 -14.24 21.71 -9.52
N PHE A 265 -13.85 20.44 -9.54
CA PHE A 265 -14.78 19.30 -9.46
C PHE A 265 -15.64 19.36 -8.18
N ILE A 266 -15.04 19.63 -7.01
CA ILE A 266 -15.79 19.86 -5.75
C ILE A 266 -16.82 20.99 -5.92
N GLY A 267 -16.43 22.11 -6.53
CA GLY A 267 -17.33 23.24 -6.80
C GLY A 267 -18.45 22.96 -7.83
N GLU A 268 -18.31 21.95 -8.69
CA GLU A 268 -19.39 21.46 -9.56
C GLU A 268 -20.39 20.57 -8.80
N ILE A 269 -19.89 19.75 -7.85
CA ILE A 269 -20.73 18.93 -6.96
C ILE A 269 -21.50 19.83 -5.98
N ASP A 270 -20.82 20.76 -5.32
CA ASP A 270 -21.42 21.67 -4.32
C ASP A 270 -22.46 22.63 -4.91
N ALA A 271 -22.35 22.91 -6.20
CA ALA A 271 -23.34 23.68 -6.95
C ALA A 271 -24.40 22.81 -7.66
N GLY A 272 -24.48 21.52 -7.34
CA GLY A 272 -25.49 20.59 -7.85
C GLY A 272 -25.41 20.30 -9.36
N ARG A 273 -24.30 20.60 -10.03
CA ARG A 273 -24.09 20.30 -11.46
C ARG A 273 -23.60 18.87 -11.70
N ILE A 274 -23.05 18.23 -10.67
CA ILE A 274 -22.72 16.80 -10.65
C ILE A 274 -23.40 16.20 -9.41
N GLU A 275 -24.04 15.04 -9.58
CA GLU A 275 -24.75 14.34 -8.52
C GLU A 275 -23.77 13.75 -7.48
N ASN A 276 -23.96 14.07 -6.20
CA ASN A 276 -23.12 13.54 -5.12
C ASN A 276 -23.57 12.13 -4.69
N VAL A 277 -23.32 11.14 -5.55
CA VAL A 277 -23.63 9.72 -5.28
C VAL A 277 -22.79 9.14 -4.14
N LYS A 278 -23.15 7.96 -3.61
CA LYS A 278 -22.32 7.21 -2.63
C LYS A 278 -20.93 6.93 -3.22
N ALA A 279 -19.89 7.02 -2.39
CA ALA A 279 -18.54 6.61 -2.73
C ALA A 279 -18.48 5.12 -3.15
N PRO A 280 -17.69 4.75 -4.18
CA PRO A 280 -17.42 3.34 -4.50
C PRO A 280 -16.74 2.61 -3.34
N ASP A 281 -17.09 1.33 -3.12
CA ASP A 281 -16.57 0.57 -1.98
C ASP A 281 -15.04 0.39 -2.02
N ILE A 282 -14.43 0.41 -3.20
CA ILE A 282 -12.96 0.46 -3.38
C ILE A 282 -12.34 1.73 -2.77
N ALA A 283 -13.01 2.88 -2.88
CA ALA A 283 -12.54 4.14 -2.31
C ALA A 283 -12.73 4.16 -0.78
N ILE A 284 -13.86 3.64 -0.30
CA ILE A 284 -14.14 3.49 1.14
C ILE A 284 -13.11 2.57 1.80
N ALA A 285 -12.70 1.50 1.12
CA ALA A 285 -11.64 0.60 1.59
C ALA A 285 -10.25 1.26 1.54
N TYR A 286 -9.89 1.91 0.43
CA TYR A 286 -8.54 2.43 0.19
C TYR A 286 -8.22 3.66 1.07
N TRP A 287 -9.10 4.66 1.10
CA TRP A 287 -8.95 5.84 1.97
C TRP A 287 -9.61 5.68 3.34
N ASN A 288 -10.00 4.46 3.73
CA ASN A 288 -10.62 4.14 5.03
C ASN A 288 -11.82 5.05 5.40
N LEU A 289 -12.58 5.51 4.41
CA LEU A 289 -13.66 6.50 4.59
C LEU A 289 -14.78 5.97 5.49
N ALA A 290 -15.63 6.88 5.95
CA ALA A 290 -16.90 6.52 6.58
C ALA A 290 -17.80 5.69 5.62
N PRO A 291 -18.63 4.74 6.11
CA PRO A 291 -19.44 3.87 5.23
C PRO A 291 -20.52 4.61 4.41
N ASP A 292 -20.88 5.80 4.86
CA ASP A 292 -21.82 6.77 4.29
C ASP A 292 -21.15 7.84 3.41
N ALA A 293 -19.83 7.75 3.19
CA ALA A 293 -19.08 8.68 2.35
C ALA A 293 -19.60 8.77 0.91
N THR A 294 -19.38 9.93 0.30
CA THR A 294 -19.94 10.35 -0.99
C THR A 294 -18.85 10.58 -2.04
N LEU A 295 -19.25 10.77 -3.31
CA LEU A 295 -18.35 11.11 -4.41
C LEU A 295 -17.47 12.34 -4.08
N ARG A 296 -18.04 13.34 -3.40
CA ARG A 296 -17.32 14.52 -2.93
C ARG A 296 -16.17 14.19 -1.98
N ASP A 297 -16.37 13.24 -1.07
CA ASP A 297 -15.35 12.81 -0.11
C ASP A 297 -14.20 12.07 -0.81
N VAL A 298 -14.52 11.28 -1.83
CA VAL A 298 -13.51 10.67 -2.72
C VAL A 298 -12.70 11.75 -3.45
N VAL A 299 -13.36 12.77 -4.01
CA VAL A 299 -12.66 13.88 -4.69
C VAL A 299 -11.80 14.68 -3.70
N LEU A 300 -12.24 14.90 -2.45
CA LEU A 300 -11.44 15.53 -1.41
C LEU A 300 -10.20 14.70 -1.05
N ALA A 301 -10.35 13.38 -0.90
CA ALA A 301 -9.25 12.47 -0.58
C ALA A 301 -8.20 12.41 -1.72
N VAL A 302 -8.65 12.27 -2.97
CA VAL A 302 -7.79 12.32 -4.17
C VAL A 302 -7.04 13.65 -4.23
N ARG A 303 -7.72 14.79 -4.07
CA ARG A 303 -7.10 16.13 -4.07
C ARG A 303 -6.02 16.30 -2.99
N ALA A 304 -6.11 15.57 -1.88
CA ALA A 304 -5.12 15.61 -0.82
C ALA A 304 -3.89 14.72 -1.10
N ASP A 305 -4.05 13.64 -1.83
CA ASP A 305 -2.93 12.84 -2.36
C ASP A 305 -2.17 13.64 -3.44
N GLU A 306 -2.90 14.25 -4.37
CA GLU A 306 -2.40 15.16 -5.41
C GLU A 306 -1.56 16.33 -4.83
N ALA A 307 -2.03 16.92 -3.73
CA ALA A 307 -1.30 17.98 -3.03
C ALA A 307 0.03 17.49 -2.41
N LEU A 308 0.08 16.22 -1.99
CA LEU A 308 1.30 15.55 -1.52
C LEU A 308 2.24 15.23 -2.70
N HIS A 309 1.73 14.67 -3.81
CA HIS A 309 2.52 14.37 -5.01
C HIS A 309 3.17 15.63 -5.61
N ARG A 310 2.40 16.73 -5.70
CA ARG A 310 2.90 18.08 -6.05
C ARG A 310 4.11 18.49 -5.21
N ASP A 311 3.94 18.46 -3.89
CA ASP A 311 4.93 18.99 -2.95
C ASP A 311 6.16 18.08 -2.85
N THR A 312 5.97 16.76 -2.88
CA THR A 312 7.02 15.74 -3.05
C THR A 312 7.85 16.01 -4.30
N ASN A 313 7.22 16.14 -5.47
CA ASN A 313 7.96 16.24 -6.73
C ASN A 313 8.68 17.60 -6.88
N HIS A 314 8.09 18.70 -6.40
CA HIS A 314 8.83 19.96 -6.27
C HIS A 314 10.01 19.85 -5.29
N HIS A 315 9.84 19.16 -4.16
CA HIS A 315 10.91 18.93 -3.19
C HIS A 315 12.04 18.07 -3.79
N PHE A 316 11.74 16.91 -4.39
CA PHE A 316 12.70 16.05 -5.08
C PHE A 316 13.47 16.78 -6.18
N SER A 317 12.79 17.62 -6.95
CA SER A 317 13.42 18.50 -7.95
C SER A 317 14.45 19.47 -7.31
N ASP A 318 14.16 20.03 -6.13
CA ASP A 318 15.10 20.86 -5.38
C ASP A 318 16.20 20.04 -4.64
N ARG A 319 15.91 18.81 -4.19
CA ARG A 319 16.90 17.90 -3.59
C ARG A 319 18.03 17.57 -4.56
N ILE A 320 17.68 17.24 -5.81
CA ILE A 320 18.65 16.99 -6.88
C ILE A 320 19.47 18.26 -7.19
N ARG A 321 18.83 19.44 -7.20
CA ARG A 321 19.52 20.73 -7.36
C ARG A 321 20.53 21.00 -6.24
N ALA A 322 20.24 20.54 -5.02
CA ALA A 322 21.10 20.67 -3.85
C ALA A 322 22.10 19.51 -3.67
N GLY A 323 22.09 18.50 -4.54
CA GLY A 323 22.94 17.30 -4.43
C GLY A 323 22.58 16.36 -3.27
N ARG A 324 21.40 16.52 -2.64
CA ARG A 324 20.96 15.75 -1.46
C ARG A 324 19.97 14.65 -1.83
N GLU A 325 20.46 13.63 -2.52
CA GLU A 325 19.62 12.54 -3.04
C GLU A 325 19.38 11.37 -2.06
N SER A 326 19.78 11.50 -0.79
CA SER A 326 19.30 10.62 0.31
C SER A 326 18.28 11.36 1.17
N LEU A 327 17.16 10.70 1.52
CA LEU A 327 16.18 11.26 2.45
C LEU A 327 16.66 11.13 3.91
N PHE A 328 17.34 10.03 4.23
CA PHE A 328 17.81 9.70 5.58
C PHE A 328 18.94 10.62 6.07
N GLU A 329 19.76 11.16 5.16
CA GLU A 329 20.85 12.10 5.50
C GLU A 329 20.36 13.40 6.15
N ASP A 330 19.17 13.89 5.77
CA ASP A 330 18.57 15.05 6.45
C ASP A 330 17.84 14.62 7.74
N MET A 331 17.25 13.42 7.81
CA MET A 331 16.57 12.92 9.03
C MET A 331 17.53 12.72 10.22
N ASP A 332 18.78 12.31 9.93
CA ASP A 332 19.90 12.27 10.90
C ASP A 332 20.11 13.64 11.61
N THR A 333 19.67 14.76 11.00
CA THR A 333 19.75 16.11 11.58
C THR A 333 18.50 16.55 12.37
N VAL A 334 17.35 15.89 12.16
CA VAL A 334 16.07 16.22 12.80
C VAL A 334 15.86 15.40 14.09
N GLY A 335 16.49 14.22 14.19
CA GLY A 335 16.53 13.41 15.41
C GLY A 335 15.85 12.04 15.28
N ASP A 336 15.00 11.86 14.26
CA ASP A 336 14.39 10.57 13.90
C ASP A 336 15.42 9.66 13.25
N LYS A 337 16.07 8.83 14.06
CA LYS A 337 17.13 7.92 13.64
C LYS A 337 16.58 6.64 13.00
N PRO A 338 16.78 6.39 11.69
CA PRO A 338 16.97 5.02 11.25
C PRO A 338 18.21 4.45 11.96
N HIS A 339 18.11 3.27 12.58
CA HIS A 339 19.24 2.65 13.30
C HIS A 339 20.36 2.11 12.37
N ILE A 340 20.30 2.40 11.07
CA ILE A 340 21.13 1.82 10.02
C ILE A 340 21.71 2.94 9.16
N LYS A 341 23.04 2.97 9.04
CA LYS A 341 23.71 3.69 7.95
C LYS A 341 23.78 2.74 6.75
N TYR A 342 23.08 3.13 5.68
CA TYR A 342 23.00 2.40 4.41
C TYR A 342 24.15 2.74 3.45
#